data_AF-A0A3D0P2G8-F1
#
_entry.id   AF-A0A3D0P2G8-F1
#
_cell.length_a   1.000
_cell.length_b   1.000
_cell.length_c   1.000
_cell.angle_alpha   90.00
_cell.angle_beta   90.00
_cell.angle_gamma   90.00
#
_symmetry.space_group_name_H-M   'P 1'
#
loop_
_entity.id
_entity.type
_entity.pdbx_description
1 polymer ?
#
loop_
_entity_poly.entity_id
_entity_poly.type
_entity_poly.pdbx_seq_one_letter_code
_entity_poly.pdbx_strand_id
1 'polypeptide(L)'
;MLLDITPLRVSRDYRLLFIGQLVSFFGSMMTFIVVPWQMYELTGSSAMVGYIYLAEFVPMLVLAVIAGALADFVEKRRLLRLTEFGQAAASATLLANSLLET
;
A
#
# COMPACT_ATOMS: atom_id res chain seq x y z
N MET A 1 -18.10 -5.91 -24.04
CA MET A 1 -16.79 -5.23 -23.88
C MET A 1 -15.80 -6.30 -23.45
N LEU A 2 -15.10 -6.94 -24.39
CA LEU A 2 -14.13 -7.99 -24.06
C LEU A 2 -12.86 -7.32 -23.51
N LEU A 3 -12.34 -7.86 -22.41
CA LEU A 3 -11.12 -7.37 -21.77
C LEU A 3 -9.96 -7.62 -22.75
N ASP A 4 -9.43 -6.55 -23.33
CA ASP A 4 -8.32 -6.66 -24.28
C ASP A 4 -7.03 -6.97 -23.51
N ILE A 5 -6.59 -8.22 -23.58
CA ILE A 5 -5.37 -8.74 -22.94
C ILE A 5 -4.11 -8.53 -23.79
N THR A 6 -4.25 -7.97 -25.00
CA THR A 6 -3.15 -7.64 -25.90
C THR A 6 -2.04 -6.82 -25.23
N PRO A 7 -2.30 -5.79 -24.39
CA PRO A 7 -1.24 -5.02 -23.74
C PRO A 7 -0.36 -5.85 -22.78
N LEU A 8 -0.86 -6.93 -22.18
CA LEU A 8 -0.07 -7.84 -21.33
C LEU A 8 0.96 -8.66 -22.13
N ARG A 9 0.65 -8.92 -23.41
CA ARG A 9 1.49 -9.73 -24.30
C ARG A 9 2.51 -8.87 -25.07
N VAL A 10 2.10 -7.69 -25.53
CA VAL A 10 2.91 -6.85 -26.44
C VAL A 10 3.93 -5.99 -25.69
N SER A 11 3.60 -5.44 -24.52
CA SER A 11 4.48 -4.52 -23.81
C SER A 11 5.11 -5.15 -22.56
N ARG A 12 6.44 -5.26 -22.55
CA ARG A 12 7.21 -5.76 -21.40
C ARG A 12 7.04 -4.86 -20.17
N ASP A 13 7.05 -3.54 -20.37
CA ASP A 13 6.92 -2.56 -19.29
C ASP A 13 5.54 -2.64 -18.63
N TYR A 14 4.48 -2.81 -19.44
CA TYR A 14 3.12 -2.98 -18.92
C TYR A 14 2.99 -4.28 -18.12
N ARG A 15 3.59 -5.38 -18.60
CA ARG A 15 3.58 -6.65 -17.88
C ARG A 15 4.31 -6.58 -16.54
N LEU A 16 5.46 -5.89 -16.48
CA LEU A 16 6.19 -5.68 -15.23
C LEU A 16 5.39 -4.84 -14.24
N LEU A 17 4.78 -3.75 -14.71
CA LEU A 17 3.89 -2.93 -13.88
C LEU A 17 2.70 -3.74 -13.36
N PHE A 18 2.04 -4.50 -14.23
CA PHE A 18 0.87 -5.30 -13.87
C PHE A 18 1.20 -6.35 -12.81
N ILE A 19 2.27 -7.12 -13.00
CA ILE A 19 2.69 -8.15 -12.03
C ILE A 19 3.14 -7.48 -10.72
N GLY A 20 3.93 -6.42 -10.79
CA GLY A 20 4.38 -5.68 -9.61
C GLY A 20 3.20 -5.18 -8.79
N GLN A 21 2.24 -4.52 -9.44
CA GLN A 21 1.04 -3.99 -8.80
C GLN A 21 0.15 -5.11 -8.24
N LEU A 22 0.04 -6.26 -8.91
CA LEU A 22 -0.70 -7.42 -8.41
C LEU A 22 -0.09 -7.95 -7.11
N VAL A 23 1.24 -8.11 -7.08
CA VAL A 23 1.96 -8.58 -5.88
C VAL A 23 1.86 -7.55 -4.75
N SER A 24 2.10 -6.27 -5.03
CA SER A 24 1.98 -5.19 -4.04
C SER A 24 0.57 -5.10 -3.47
N PHE A 25 -0.46 -5.23 -4.32
CA PHE A 25 -1.85 -5.22 -3.89
C PHE A 25 -2.17 -6.40 -2.99
N PHE A 26 -1.73 -7.61 -3.35
CA PHE A 26 -1.93 -8.80 -2.54
C PHE A 26 -1.25 -8.66 -1.16
N GLY A 27 -0.01 -8.19 -1.13
CA GLY A 27 0.71 -7.91 0.13
C GLY A 27 -0.03 -6.88 0.99
N SER A 28 -0.56 -5.81 0.38
CA SER A 28 -1.30 -4.77 1.09
C SER A 28 -2.59 -5.31 1.71
N MET A 29 -3.34 -6.13 0.98
CA MET A 29 -4.54 -6.79 1.51
C MET A 29 -4.20 -7.71 2.69
N MET A 30 -3.04 -8.36 2.63
CA MET A 30 -2.59 -9.20 3.74
C MET A 30 -2.21 -8.38 4.97
N THR A 31 -1.43 -7.30 4.79
CA THR A 31 -1.08 -6.37 5.88
C THR A 31 -2.33 -5.77 6.53
N PHE A 32 -3.34 -5.42 5.73
CA PHE A 32 -4.61 -4.88 6.20
C PHE A 32 -5.36 -5.82 7.16
N ILE A 33 -5.22 -7.13 6.98
CA ILE A 33 -5.84 -8.14 7.86
C ILE A 33 -4.93 -8.48 9.05
N VAL A 34 -3.63 -8.65 8.79
CA VAL A 34 -2.67 -9.18 9.77
C VAL A 34 -2.31 -8.15 10.84
N VAL A 35 -2.11 -6.87 10.49
CA VAL A 35 -1.69 -5.84 11.46
C VAL A 35 -2.72 -5.63 12.57
N PRO A 36 -4.03 -5.46 12.27
CA PRO A 36 -5.07 -5.41 13.30
C PRO A 36 -5.15 -6.67 14.16
N TRP A 37 -4.99 -7.85 13.53
CA TRP A 37 -4.97 -9.12 14.24
C TRP A 37 -3.82 -9.17 15.24
N GLN A 38 -2.59 -8.87 14.80
CA GLN A 38 -1.39 -8.88 15.65
C GLN A 38 -1.56 -7.93 16.83
N MET A 39 -2.09 -6.72 16.60
CA MET A 39 -2.35 -5.78 17.69
C MET A 39 -3.38 -6.31 18.69
N TYR A 40 -4.43 -7.00 18.22
CA TYR A 40 -5.41 -7.62 19.10
C TYR A 40 -4.79 -8.75 19.94
N GLU A 41 -3.95 -9.61 19.36
CA GLU A 41 -3.25 -10.66 20.10
C GLU A 41 -2.33 -10.09 21.18
N LEU A 42 -1.61 -9.00 20.88
CA LEU A 42 -0.69 -8.37 21.83
C LEU A 42 -1.40 -7.64 22.97
N THR A 43 -2.54 -7.00 22.68
CA THR A 43 -3.19 -6.05 23.63
C THR A 43 -4.46 -6.59 24.27
N GLY A 44 -5.08 -7.62 23.68
CA GLY A 44 -6.37 -8.18 24.08
C GLY A 44 -7.55 -7.21 23.97
N SER A 45 -7.37 -6.04 23.35
CA SER A 45 -8.34 -4.94 23.38
C SER A 45 -8.76 -4.50 21.97
N SER A 46 -10.06 -4.62 21.67
CA SER A 46 -10.64 -4.16 20.40
C SER A 46 -10.57 -2.64 20.22
N ALA A 47 -10.38 -1.87 21.30
CA ALA A 47 -10.23 -0.42 21.21
C ALA A 47 -8.91 -0.02 20.54
N MET A 48 -7.81 -0.75 20.78
CA MET A 48 -6.51 -0.48 20.15
C MET A 48 -6.56 -0.73 18.65
N VAL A 49 -7.28 -1.76 18.21
CA VAL A 49 -7.56 -2.02 16.80
C VAL A 49 -8.32 -0.85 16.15
N GLY A 50 -9.31 -0.27 16.85
CA GLY A 50 -10.00 0.92 16.38
C GLY A 50 -9.08 2.14 16.18
N TYR A 51 -8.10 2.32 17.06
CA TYR A 51 -7.12 3.40 16.93
C TYR A 51 -6.19 3.22 15.72
N ILE A 52 -5.85 2.00 15.32
CA ILE A 52 -5.07 1.75 14.09
C ILE A 52 -5.79 2.34 12.87
N TYR A 53 -7.08 2.04 12.71
CA TYR A 53 -7.85 2.55 11.57
C TYR A 53 -8.03 4.07 11.61
N LEU A 54 -8.17 4.66 12.81
CA LEU A 54 -8.17 6.12 12.94
C LEU A 54 -6.82 6.72 12.50
N ALA A 55 -5.71 6.10 12.89
CA ALA A 55 -4.37 6.53 12.51
C ALA A 55 -4.09 6.34 11.01
N GLU A 56 -4.77 5.42 10.32
CA GLU A 56 -4.73 5.27 8.86
C GLU A 56 -5.60 6.30 8.14
N PHE A 57 -6.79 6.57 8.67
CA PHE A 57 -7.77 7.45 8.04
C PHE A 57 -7.32 8.92 8.00
N VAL A 58 -6.68 9.40 9.07
CA VAL A 58 -6.17 10.78 9.16
C VAL A 58 -5.18 11.12 8.05
N PRO A 59 -4.05 10.39 7.86
CA PRO A 59 -3.13 10.66 6.79
C PRO A 59 -3.75 10.42 5.42
N MET A 60 -4.67 9.45 5.27
CA MET A 60 -5.39 9.25 4.01
C MET A 60 -6.17 10.51 3.60
N LEU A 61 -6.91 11.14 4.51
CA LEU A 61 -7.65 12.37 4.23
C LEU A 61 -6.73 13.54 3.88
N VAL A 62 -5.68 13.74 4.68
CA VAL A 62 -4.73 14.85 4.46
C VAL A 62 -3.98 14.68 3.15
N LEU A 63 -3.47 13.47 2.89
CA LEU A 63 -2.72 13.17 1.67
C LEU A 63 -3.61 13.14 0.44
N ALA A 64 -4.89 12.77 0.53
CA ALA A 64 -5.80 12.79 -0.62
C ALA A 64 -5.94 14.21 -1.19
N VAL A 65 -6.07 15.23 -0.32
CA VAL A 65 -6.16 16.64 -0.74
C VAL A 65 -4.84 17.10 -1.38
N ILE A 66 -3.71 16.76 -0.75
CA ILE A 66 -2.38 17.15 -1.25
C ILE A 66 -2.05 16.42 -2.56
N ALA A 67 -2.35 15.13 -2.64
CA ALA A 67 -2.07 14.29 -3.80
C ALA A 67 -2.85 14.75 -5.03
N GLY A 68 -4.09 15.23 -4.87
CA GLY A 68 -4.87 15.83 -5.95
C GLY A 68 -4.14 17.03 -6.57
N ALA A 69 -3.70 17.98 -5.73
CA ALA A 69 -2.92 19.11 -6.22
C ALA A 69 -1.57 18.67 -6.82
N LEU A 70 -0.88 17.71 -6.20
CA LEU A 70 0.43 17.25 -6.64
C LEU A 70 0.38 16.50 -7.98
N ALA A 71 -0.70 15.78 -8.26
CA ALA A 71 -0.90 15.00 -9.48
C ALA A 71 -1.00 15.88 -10.74
N ASP A 72 -1.42 17.13 -10.59
CA ASP A 72 -1.55 18.08 -11.69
C ASP A 72 -0.20 18.72 -12.08
N PHE A 73 0.77 18.77 -11.16
CA PHE A 73 2.05 19.46 -11.38
C PHE A 73 3.26 18.52 -11.57
N VAL A 74 3.14 17.24 -11.20
CA VAL A 74 4.27 16.30 -11.22
C VAL A 74 4.14 15.27 -12.33
N GLU A 75 5.25 14.95 -13.01
CA GLU A 75 5.31 13.84 -13.97
C GLU A 75 4.81 12.53 -13.33
N LYS A 76 3.72 11.96 -13.87
CA LYS A 76 3.07 10.73 -13.37
C LYS A 76 4.05 9.59 -13.08
N ARG A 77 5.11 9.44 -13.88
CA ARG A 77 6.15 8.40 -13.71
C ARG A 77 7.07 8.65 -12.51
N ARG A 78 7.29 9.90 -12.11
CA ARG A 78 8.04 10.22 -10.87
C ARG A 78 7.17 10.01 -9.65
N LEU A 79 5.90 10.45 -9.74
CA LEU A 79 4.94 10.30 -8.65
C LEU A 79 4.72 8.81 -8.31
N LEU A 80 4.48 7.96 -9.32
CA LEU A 80 4.35 6.51 -9.13
C LEU A 80 5.58 5.87 -8.48
N ARG A 81 6.79 6.27 -8.89
CA ARG A 81 8.02 5.73 -8.30
C ARG A 81 8.18 6.14 -6.84
N LEU A 82 7.85 7.37 -6.49
CA LEU A 82 7.96 7.87 -5.12
C LEU A 82 6.95 7.16 -4.19
N THR A 83 5.72 6.96 -4.65
CA THR A 83 4.68 6.27 -3.87
C THR A 83 5.01 4.80 -3.67
N GLU A 84 5.46 4.09 -4.71
CA GLU A 84 5.89 2.69 -4.61
C GLU A 84 7.08 2.54 -3.66
N PHE A 85 8.05 3.45 -3.72
CA PHE A 85 9.20 3.42 -2.81
C PHE A 85 8.79 3.68 -1.36
N GLY A 86 7.87 4.63 -1.14
CA GLY A 86 7.30 4.90 0.18
C GLY A 86 6.56 3.68 0.75
N GLN A 87 5.77 3.00 -0.08
CA GLN A 87 5.06 1.79 0.31
C GLN A 87 6.03 0.65 0.66
N ALA A 88 7.06 0.43 -0.16
CA ALA A 88 8.09 -0.57 0.12
C ALA A 88 8.83 -0.29 1.44
N ALA A 89 9.15 0.98 1.72
CA ALA A 89 9.78 1.37 2.98
C ALA A 89 8.87 1.15 4.20
N ALA A 90 7.57 1.46 4.09
CA ALA A 90 6.61 1.20 5.15
C ALA A 90 6.47 -0.31 5.43
N SER A 91 6.35 -1.13 4.37
CA SER A 91 6.31 -2.59 4.50
C SER A 91 7.59 -3.17 5.11
N ALA A 92 8.76 -2.66 4.74
CA ALA A 92 10.03 -3.07 5.34
C ALA A 92 10.11 -2.72 6.84
N THR A 93 9.54 -1.57 7.24
CA THR A 93 9.47 -1.17 8.65
C THR A 93 8.59 -2.11 9.47
N LEU A 94 7.41 -2.47 8.94
CA LEU A 94 6.53 -3.45 9.57
C LEU A 94 7.18 -4.82 9.69
N LEU A 95 7.89 -5.25 8.65
CA LEU A 95 8.66 -6.50 8.68
C LEU A 95 9.75 -6.46 9.75
N ALA A 96 10.49 -5.35 9.87
CA ALA A 96 11.48 -5.19 10.92
C ALA A 96 10.86 -5.23 12.33
N ASN A 97 9.70 -4.59 12.55
CA ASN A 97 8.98 -4.66 13.83
C ASN A 97 8.55 -6.10 14.16
N SER A 98 8.01 -6.84 13.18
CA SER A 98 7.65 -8.25 13.37
C SER A 98 8.85 -9.14 13.73
N LEU A 99 10.06 -8.84 13.21
CA LEU A 99 11.29 -9.59 13.54
C LEU A 99 11.90 -9.21 14.90
N LEU A 100 11.55 -8.06 15.48
CA LEU A 100 12.02 -7.64 16.81
C LEU A 100 11.15 -8.20 17.94
N GLU A 101 9.92 -8.58 17.62
CA GLU A 101 8.96 -9.18 18.57
C GLU A 101 9.09 -10.71 18.69
N THR A 102 10.04 -11.32 17.97
CA THR A 102 10.47 -12.73 18.15
C THR A 102 11.64 -12.85 19.10
#